data_AF-A0A7Z8VUG6-F1
#
_entry.id   AF-A0A7Z8VUG6-F1
#
_cell.length_a   1.000
_cell.length_b   1.000
_cell.length_c   1.000
_cell.angle_alpha   90.00
_cell.angle_beta   90.00
_cell.angle_gamma   90.00
#
_symmetry.space_group_name_H-M   'P 1'
#
loop_
_entity.id
_entity.type
_entity.pdbx_description
1 polymer ?
#
loop_
_entity_poly.entity_id
_entity_poly.type
_entity_poly.pdbx_seq_one_letter_code
_entity_poly.pdbx_strand_id
1 'polypeptide(L)'
;LGEHDFGGIVWDEIAGLLITMWFVVFSWQNLLLGFVLFRAFDIIKPWPIKWIDQKVSGGFGIMLDDVIAGVFAGLVLMYLI
;
A
#
# COMPACT_ATOMS: atom_id res chain seq x y z
N LEU A 1 -1.40 -17.18 -23.22
CA LEU A 1 -0.06 -16.59 -22.95
C LEU A 1 -0.31 -15.44 -21.97
N GLY A 2 -0.40 -15.62 -20.65
CA GLY A 2 0.40 -16.50 -19.79
C GLY A 2 1.61 -15.79 -19.20
N GLU A 3 1.76 -14.48 -19.43
CA GLU A 3 2.82 -13.66 -18.84
C GLU A 3 2.39 -13.22 -17.45
N HIS A 4 2.73 -14.05 -16.47
CA HIS A 4 2.81 -13.65 -15.06
C HIS A 4 3.94 -12.63 -14.90
N ASP A 5 3.63 -11.55 -14.17
CA ASP A 5 4.56 -10.56 -13.63
C ASP A 5 5.60 -10.00 -14.59
N PHE A 6 5.20 -8.96 -15.33
CA PHE A 6 6.13 -7.86 -15.59
C PHE A 6 6.47 -7.17 -14.26
N GLY A 7 7.33 -7.79 -13.45
CA GLY A 7 7.85 -7.26 -12.18
C GLY A 7 8.72 -5.99 -12.34
N GLY A 8 8.66 -5.32 -13.49
CA GLY A 8 9.29 -4.04 -13.75
C GLY A 8 8.37 -2.84 -13.53
N ILE A 9 7.07 -3.04 -13.32
CA ILE A 9 6.15 -1.93 -13.04
C ILE A 9 5.49 -2.12 -11.67
N VAL A 10 6.02 -1.39 -10.70
CA VAL A 10 5.51 -1.27 -9.34
C VAL A 10 4.24 -0.40 -9.29
N TRP A 11 3.21 -0.85 -10.01
CA TRP A 11 1.89 -0.21 -10.04
C TRP A 11 1.18 -0.31 -8.69
N ASP A 12 1.42 -1.41 -8.00
CA ASP A 12 1.00 -1.70 -6.63
C ASP A 12 1.57 -0.69 -5.63
N GLU A 13 2.88 -0.41 -5.66
CA GLU A 13 3.50 0.59 -4.78
C GLU A 13 3.01 2.02 -5.09
N ILE A 14 2.83 2.34 -6.38
CA ILE A 14 2.28 3.63 -6.80
C ILE A 14 0.84 3.78 -6.31
N ALA A 15 0.00 2.74 -6.49
CA ALA A 15 -1.38 2.75 -6.03
C ALA A 15 -1.47 2.90 -4.52
N GLY A 16 -0.68 2.13 -3.76
CA GLY A 16 -0.64 2.20 -2.29
C GLY A 16 -0.19 3.57 -1.77
N LEU A 17 0.83 4.18 -2.38
CA LEU A 17 1.27 5.53 -2.02
C LEU A 17 0.22 6.60 -2.36
N LEU A 18 -0.41 6.52 -3.52
CA LEU A 18 -1.49 7.45 -3.91
C LEU A 18 -2.67 7.37 -2.94
N ILE A 19 -3.04 6.16 -2.52
CA ILE A 19 -4.09 5.94 -1.52
C ILE A 19 -3.67 6.53 -0.17
N THR A 20 -2.43 6.33 0.26
CA THR A 20 -1.91 6.92 1.51
C THR A 20 -2.06 8.44 1.49
N MET A 21 -1.69 9.07 0.37
CA MET A 21 -1.74 10.52 0.20
C MET A 21 -3.15 11.08 0.04
N TRP A 22 -4.16 10.25 -0.21
CA TRP A 22 -5.56 10.68 -0.31
C TRP A 22 -6.10 11.24 1.02
N PHE A 23 -5.56 10.78 2.15
CA PHE A 23 -6.05 11.13 3.49
C PHE A 23 -5.51 12.46 4.02
N VAL A 24 -4.51 13.05 3.36
CA VAL A 24 -3.77 14.21 3.87
C VAL A 24 -3.55 15.27 2.81
N VAL A 25 -3.39 16.52 3.23
CA VAL A 25 -3.01 17.59 2.31
C VAL A 25 -1.59 17.34 1.80
N PHE A 26 -1.39 17.50 0.49
CA PHE A 26 -0.08 17.31 -0.12
C PHE A 26 0.94 18.31 0.43
N SER A 27 2.01 17.77 0.99
CA SER A 27 3.22 18.49 1.36
C SER A 27 4.41 17.54 1.25
N TRP A 28 5.61 18.06 1.02
CA TRP A 28 6.80 17.22 0.87
C TRP A 28 7.11 16.41 2.14
N GLN A 29 6.79 16.93 3.33
CA GLN A 29 6.91 16.21 4.60
C GLN A 29 5.90 15.05 4.67
N ASN A 30 4.64 15.30 4.29
CA ASN A 30 3.59 14.28 4.29
C ASN A 30 3.85 13.20 3.24
N LEU A 31 4.43 13.56 2.09
CA LEU A 31 4.86 12.59 1.09
C LEU A 31 5.95 11.67 1.63
N LEU A 32 6.96 12.22 2.31
CA LEU A 32 8.04 11.43 2.90
C LEU A 32 7.53 10.54 4.04
N LEU A 33 6.75 11.10 4.96
CA LEU A 33 6.15 10.36 6.08
C LEU A 33 5.19 9.27 5.58
N GLY A 34 4.32 9.62 4.62
CA GLY A 34 3.39 8.69 3.99
C GLY A 34 4.11 7.55 3.28
N PHE A 35 5.18 7.83 2.54
CA PHE A 35 6.01 6.80 1.92
C PHE A 35 6.64 5.84 2.95
N VAL A 36 7.21 6.38 4.03
CA VAL A 36 7.82 5.56 5.09
C VAL A 36 6.77 4.70 5.81
N LEU A 37 5.61 5.28 6.15
CA LEU A 37 4.52 4.56 6.78
C LEU A 37 3.99 3.47 5.85
N PHE A 38 3.69 3.81 4.59
CA PHE A 38 3.23 2.86 3.58
C PHE A 38 4.18 1.67 3.47
N ARG A 39 5.48 1.91 3.31
CA ARG A 39 6.49 0.83 3.23
C ARG A 39 6.57 0.01 4.51
N ALA A 40 6.39 0.62 5.68
CA ALA A 40 6.31 -0.14 6.92
C ALA A 40 5.09 -1.09 6.92
N PHE A 41 3.91 -0.62 6.48
CA PHE A 41 2.70 -1.44 6.41
C PHE A 41 2.76 -2.54 5.33
N ASP A 42 3.29 -2.22 4.16
CA ASP A 42 3.52 -3.16 3.05
C ASP A 42 4.53 -4.27 3.44
N ILE A 43 5.63 -3.94 4.11
CA ILE A 43 6.62 -4.95 4.55
C ILE A 43 6.10 -5.79 5.72
N ILE A 44 5.44 -5.16 6.72
CA ILE A 44 5.00 -5.85 7.94
C ILE A 44 3.76 -6.71 7.66
N LYS A 45 2.90 -6.32 6.72
CA LYS A 45 1.60 -6.94 6.40
C LYS A 45 0.83 -7.35 7.67
N PRO A 46 0.52 -6.39 8.58
CA PRO A 46 -0.20 -6.71 9.81
C PRO A 46 -1.56 -7.35 9.50
N TRP A 47 -2.04 -8.21 10.40
CA TRP A 47 -3.40 -8.75 10.31
C TRP A 47 -4.38 -7.57 10.27
N PRO A 48 -5.31 -7.46 9.29
CA PRO A 48 -5.89 -8.52 8.46
C PRO A 48 -5.31 -8.70 7.03
N ILE A 49 -4.30 -7.94 6.62
CA ILE A 49 -3.75 -7.94 5.24
C ILE A 49 -3.30 -9.34 4.83
N LYS A 50 -2.47 -9.96 5.68
CA LYS A 50 -1.96 -11.33 5.47
C LYS A 50 -3.04 -12.40 5.39
N TRP A 51 -4.21 -12.19 5.99
CA TRP A 51 -5.31 -13.16 5.96
C TRP A 51 -6.11 -13.09 4.66
N ILE A 52 -6.21 -11.89 4.07
CA ILE A 52 -6.87 -11.67 2.77
C ILE A 52 -5.98 -12.19 1.64
N ASP A 53 -4.68 -11.89 1.69
CA ASP A 53 -3.67 -12.39 0.75
C ASP A 53 -3.68 -13.93 0.67
N GLN A 54 -3.75 -14.61 1.83
CA GLN A 54 -3.83 -16.08 1.89
C GLN A 54 -5.12 -16.67 1.30
N LYS A 55 -6.20 -15.88 1.20
CA LYS A 55 -7.49 -16.32 0.64
C LYS A 55 -7.65 -15.98 -0.84
N VAL A 56 -6.90 -15.00 -1.34
CA VAL A 56 -7.03 -14.47 -2.70
C VAL A 56 -5.68 -14.65 -3.40
N SER A 57 -5.47 -15.82 -3.99
CA SER A 57 -4.24 -16.15 -4.71
C SER A 57 -4.19 -15.53 -6.11
N GLY A 58 -3.12 -14.81 -6.43
CA GLY A 58 -2.82 -14.25 -7.77
C GLY A 58 -2.48 -12.75 -7.72
N GLY A 59 -2.23 -12.13 -8.88
CA GLY A 59 -1.87 -10.71 -8.97
C GLY A 59 -2.93 -9.73 -8.44
N PHE A 60 -4.19 -10.17 -8.28
CA PHE A 60 -5.22 -9.38 -7.63
C PHE A 60 -5.05 -9.32 -6.09
N GLY A 61 -4.48 -10.36 -5.48
CA GLY A 61 -4.15 -10.37 -4.05
C GLY A 61 -3.06 -9.37 -3.71
N ILE A 62 -2.02 -9.33 -4.55
CA ILE A 62 -0.84 -8.44 -4.46
C ILE A 62 -1.17 -6.97 -4.74
N MET A 63 -2.30 -6.67 -5.38
CA MET A 63 -2.73 -5.27 -5.50
C MET A 63 -3.61 -4.86 -4.32
N LEU A 64 -4.36 -5.82 -3.76
CA LEU A 64 -5.31 -5.57 -2.68
C LEU A 64 -4.62 -5.39 -1.33
N ASP A 65 -3.53 -6.12 -1.06
CA ASP A 65 -2.71 -5.94 0.12
C ASP A 65 -2.03 -4.56 0.16
N ASP A 66 -1.49 -4.07 -0.95
CA ASP A 66 -0.91 -2.72 -1.07
C ASP A 66 -1.95 -1.61 -0.93
N VAL A 67 -3.15 -1.80 -1.50
CA VAL A 67 -4.29 -0.90 -1.29
C VAL A 67 -4.64 -0.81 0.19
N ILE A 68 -4.72 -1.95 0.89
CA ILE A 68 -5.06 -1.99 2.30
C ILE A 68 -3.92 -1.35 3.13
N ALA A 69 -2.66 -1.68 2.84
CA ALA A 69 -1.50 -1.04 3.47
C ALA A 69 -1.52 0.49 3.30
N GLY A 70 -1.88 0.97 2.10
CA GLY A 70 -2.06 2.40 1.82
C GLY A 70 -3.15 3.05 2.65
N VAL A 71 -4.30 2.38 2.83
CA VAL A 71 -5.37 2.89 3.71
C VAL A 71 -4.91 2.97 5.17
N PHE A 72 -4.27 1.92 5.70
CA PHE A 72 -3.77 1.95 7.08
C PHE A 72 -2.70 3.03 7.27
N ALA A 73 -1.75 3.14 6.34
CA ALA A 73 -0.73 4.17 6.36
C ALA A 73 -1.34 5.58 6.32
N GLY A 74 -2.33 5.81 5.46
CA GLY A 74 -3.03 7.09 5.33
C GLY A 74 -3.80 7.48 6.59
N LEU A 75 -4.50 6.53 7.21
CA LEU A 75 -5.20 6.76 8.48
C LEU A 75 -4.25 7.07 9.64
N VAL A 76 -3.11 6.36 9.71
CA VAL A 76 -2.09 6.64 10.72
C VAL A 76 -1.45 8.00 10.49
N LEU A 77 -1.11 8.32 9.24
CA LEU A 77 -0.55 9.63 8.90
C LEU A 77 -1.54 10.76 9.24
N MET A 78 -2.82 10.59 8.91
CA MET A 78 -3.88 11.54 9.25
C MET A 78 -4.02 11.76 10.77
N TYR A 79 -3.78 10.74 11.59
CA TYR A 79 -3.83 10.88 13.05
C TYR A 79 -2.58 11.55 13.63
N LEU A 80 -1.43 11.44 12.94
CA LEU A 80 -0.16 12.01 13.39
C LEU A 80 -0.01 13.51 13.11
N ILE A 81 -0.80 14.07 12.19
CA ILE A 81 -0.75 15.47 11.74
C ILE A 81 -2.00 16.25 12.15
#